data_AF-A0A8J8H416-F1
#
_entry.id   AF-A0A8J8H416-F1
#
_cell.length_a   1.000
_cell.length_b   1.000
_cell.length_c   1.000
_cell.angle_alpha   90.00
_cell.angle_beta   90.00
_cell.angle_gamma   90.00
#
_symmetry.space_group_name_H-M   'P 1'
#
loop_
_entity.id
_entity.type
_entity.pdbx_description
1 polymer ?
#
loop_
_entity_poly.entity_id
_entity_poly.type
_entity_poly.pdbx_seq_one_letter_code
_entity_poly.pdbx_strand_id
1 'polypeptide(L)'
;MELFSVQSFFLGFFRVLLDSSFLWLPAILGYLLWKLWLYYIRLKFLGEMEWAMLEIKFPREIPKSPRAMEMILNVLHLQRRDGNFVDKYWKGVLRPWFSLEVASFGGQIHFYLYIPKGIKKLVESQIYAQYPDIELEQVDDYTLAVARGDKENLKFYAGEYILEKEDAYPIRTYIDYGLDNLAAEEEQKTDPMTSLLELMGSLKAGEQIWFQILIRSTKTKWKDAGAKLVEKMMKRDQKEEDSFSSLMLSPGERIVLEAIERNVSKLGFDTCVRVAYLAEKDLFNRAMPHVITGAMTQYNAHNLNGFKRINATAYVNYLLRESRESARERRMFAAYCQRAAFYIPVSYSRKTYVLNTEELATIYHFPVPRRAVRGKSVVNEDYSQNIHLVAGFFFAAVFFLVAGFSGASGKFS
;
A
#
# COMPACT_ATOMS: atom_id res chain seq x y z
N MET A 1 -40.15 22.24 57.62
CA MET A 1 -39.48 22.26 56.29
C MET A 1 -38.33 21.29 56.40
N GLU A 2 -38.56 20.02 56.09
CA GLU A 2 -37.48 19.02 56.14
C GLU A 2 -36.45 19.40 55.09
N LEU A 3 -35.21 19.64 55.55
CA LEU A 3 -34.07 19.88 54.68
C LEU A 3 -33.91 18.65 53.78
N PHE A 4 -34.31 18.77 52.51
CA PHE A 4 -33.99 17.81 51.47
C PHE A 4 -32.46 17.72 51.39
N SER A 5 -31.90 16.78 52.13
CA SER A 5 -30.48 16.46 52.07
C SER A 5 -30.21 15.87 50.70
N VAL A 6 -29.15 16.36 50.05
CA VAL A 6 -28.66 15.80 48.77
C VAL A 6 -28.48 14.28 48.89
N GLN A 7 -28.11 13.79 50.07
CA GLN A 7 -27.95 12.37 50.36
C GLN A 7 -29.27 11.59 50.33
N SER A 8 -30.37 12.12 50.88
CA SER A 8 -31.67 11.43 50.87
C SER A 8 -32.29 11.38 49.48
N PHE A 9 -32.06 12.42 48.66
CA PHE A 9 -32.43 12.41 47.25
C PHE A 9 -31.71 11.31 46.47
N PHE A 10 -30.39 11.19 46.59
CA PHE A 10 -29.62 10.15 45.87
C PHE A 10 -30.01 8.75 46.32
N LEU A 11 -30.21 8.52 47.62
CA LEU A 11 -30.65 7.21 48.12
C LEU A 11 -32.05 6.83 47.59
N GLY A 12 -32.99 7.78 47.57
CA GLY A 12 -34.31 7.57 46.98
C GLY A 12 -34.24 7.29 45.47
N PHE A 13 -33.42 8.05 44.74
CA PHE A 13 -33.18 7.87 43.31
C PHE A 13 -32.60 6.48 43.00
N PHE A 14 -31.54 6.05 43.70
CA PHE A 14 -30.95 4.73 43.49
C PHE A 14 -31.91 3.60 43.84
N ARG A 15 -32.74 3.77 44.88
CA ARG A 15 -33.78 2.79 45.23
C ARG A 15 -34.79 2.63 44.09
N VAL A 16 -35.34 3.73 43.57
CA VAL A 16 -36.28 3.68 42.42
C VAL A 16 -35.60 3.11 41.17
N LEU A 17 -34.33 3.45 40.92
CA LEU A 17 -33.56 2.91 39.79
C LEU A 17 -33.37 1.38 39.90
N LEU A 18 -33.07 0.87 41.09
CA LEU A 18 -32.90 -0.56 41.35
C LEU A 18 -34.24 -1.30 41.38
N ASP A 19 -35.28 -0.72 41.95
CA ASP A 19 -36.62 -1.30 41.99
C ASP A 19 -37.21 -1.41 40.57
N SER A 20 -36.88 -0.46 39.68
CA SER A 20 -37.25 -0.50 38.25
C SER A 20 -36.31 -1.35 37.38
N SER A 21 -35.31 -2.03 37.97
CA SER A 21 -34.32 -2.82 37.24
C SER A 21 -34.93 -3.93 36.40
N PHE A 22 -36.06 -4.51 36.79
CA PHE A 22 -36.76 -5.51 35.98
C PHE A 22 -37.21 -4.99 34.60
N LEU A 23 -37.31 -3.67 34.39
CA LEU A 23 -37.64 -3.08 33.09
C LEU A 23 -36.40 -2.90 32.20
N TRP A 24 -35.32 -2.33 32.74
CA TRP A 24 -34.14 -1.96 31.95
C TRP A 24 -33.06 -3.05 31.93
N LEU A 25 -32.92 -3.83 33.00
CA LEU A 25 -31.88 -4.85 33.13
C LEU A 25 -32.04 -5.97 32.10
N PRO A 26 -33.23 -6.55 31.85
CA PRO A 26 -33.38 -7.56 30.80
C PRO A 26 -33.04 -7.02 29.40
N ALA A 27 -33.35 -5.76 29.12
CA ALA A 27 -33.01 -5.13 27.84
C ALA A 27 -31.49 -4.96 27.67
N ILE A 28 -30.80 -4.47 28.71
CA ILE A 28 -29.33 -4.34 28.71
C ILE A 28 -28.68 -5.72 28.60
N LEU A 29 -29.12 -6.70 29.40
CA LEU A 29 -28.59 -8.06 29.36
C LEU A 29 -28.82 -8.71 28.00
N GLY A 30 -30.02 -8.57 27.43
CA GLY A 30 -30.34 -9.08 26.09
C GLY A 30 -29.43 -8.46 25.02
N TYR A 31 -29.20 -7.15 25.07
CA TYR A 31 -28.26 -6.47 24.17
C TYR A 31 -26.83 -6.98 24.33
N LEU A 32 -26.34 -7.12 25.57
CA LEU A 32 -24.99 -7.61 25.86
C LEU A 32 -24.82 -9.07 25.43
N LEU A 33 -25.78 -9.94 25.73
CA LEU A 33 -25.80 -11.33 25.29
C LEU A 33 -25.79 -11.43 23.77
N TRP A 34 -26.57 -10.60 23.07
CA TRP A 34 -26.57 -10.55 21.61
C TRP A 34 -25.22 -10.12 21.03
N LYS A 35 -24.57 -9.12 21.65
CA LYS A 35 -23.22 -8.68 21.26
C LYS A 35 -22.19 -9.78 21.49
N LEU A 36 -22.25 -10.46 22.64
CA LEU A 36 -21.37 -11.58 22.98
C LEU A 36 -21.59 -12.77 22.05
N TRP A 37 -22.84 -13.10 21.73
CA TRP A 37 -23.18 -14.13 20.76
C TRP A 37 -22.57 -13.83 19.39
N LEU A 38 -22.79 -12.63 18.87
CA LEU A 38 -22.22 -12.19 17.60
C LEU A 38 -20.69 -12.17 17.61
N TYR A 39 -20.09 -11.82 18.74
CA TYR A 39 -18.64 -11.86 18.92
C TYR A 39 -18.13 -13.31 18.86
N TYR A 40 -18.75 -14.21 19.61
CA TYR A 40 -18.40 -15.62 19.68
C TYR A 40 -18.48 -16.31 18.31
N ILE A 41 -19.62 -16.22 17.61
CA ILE A 41 -19.80 -16.91 16.32
C ILE A 41 -18.81 -16.40 15.27
N ARG A 42 -18.48 -15.10 15.28
CA ARG A 42 -17.52 -14.51 14.34
C ARG A 42 -16.10 -14.95 14.65
N LEU A 43 -15.72 -15.00 15.93
CA LEU A 43 -14.42 -15.56 16.31
C LEU A 43 -14.30 -17.03 15.95
N LYS A 44 -15.37 -17.81 16.15
CA LYS A 44 -15.41 -19.20 15.73
C LYS A 44 -15.19 -19.31 14.21
N PHE A 45 -15.95 -18.53 13.43
CA PHE A 45 -15.78 -18.48 11.97
C PHE A 45 -14.35 -18.10 11.57
N LEU A 46 -13.78 -17.07 12.20
CA LEU A 46 -12.40 -16.63 11.94
C LEU A 46 -11.35 -17.68 12.29
N GLY A 47 -11.55 -18.44 13.37
CA GLY A 47 -10.66 -19.52 13.77
C GLY A 47 -10.74 -20.74 12.85
N GLU A 48 -11.87 -20.96 12.19
CA GLU A 48 -12.06 -22.03 11.20
C GLU A 48 -11.53 -21.66 9.80
N MET A 49 -11.24 -20.38 9.54
CA MET A 49 -10.71 -19.95 8.24
C MET A 49 -9.27 -20.39 8.07
N GLU A 50 -9.03 -21.25 7.08
CA GLU A 50 -7.68 -21.58 6.62
C GLU A 50 -7.17 -20.55 5.61
N TRP A 51 -5.93 -20.12 5.81
CA TRP A 51 -5.26 -19.13 4.99
C TRP A 51 -4.07 -19.73 4.25
N ALA A 52 -3.75 -19.15 3.10
CA ALA A 52 -2.57 -19.46 2.33
C ALA A 52 -1.79 -18.16 2.08
N MET A 53 -0.49 -18.21 2.34
CA MET A 53 0.45 -17.15 1.99
C MET A 53 1.20 -17.60 0.75
N LEU A 54 1.10 -16.80 -0.31
CA LEU A 54 1.78 -17.04 -1.58
C LEU A 54 2.86 -15.99 -1.74
N GLU A 55 4.11 -16.43 -1.86
CA GLU A 55 5.21 -15.61 -2.33
C GLU A 55 5.20 -15.58 -3.86
N ILE A 56 5.39 -14.40 -4.41
CA ILE A 56 5.44 -14.15 -5.84
C ILE A 56 6.90 -13.93 -6.22
N LYS A 57 7.46 -14.83 -7.02
CA LYS A 57 8.81 -14.70 -7.57
C LYS A 57 8.75 -14.23 -9.01
N PHE A 58 9.47 -13.15 -9.28
CA PHE A 58 9.46 -12.52 -10.60
C PHE A 58 10.57 -13.06 -11.49
N PRO A 59 10.30 -13.24 -12.79
CA PRO A 59 11.35 -13.34 -13.79
C PRO A 59 12.05 -11.98 -13.94
N ARG A 60 13.16 -11.96 -14.67
CA ARG A 60 13.97 -10.74 -14.85
C ARG A 60 13.21 -9.58 -15.50
N GLU A 61 12.20 -9.84 -16.31
CA GLU A 61 11.43 -8.81 -17.01
C GLU A 61 9.93 -9.13 -17.07
N ILE A 62 9.08 -8.14 -16.74
CA ILE A 62 7.62 -8.23 -16.87
C ILE A 62 7.15 -7.00 -17.68
N PRO A 63 6.93 -7.13 -19.01
CA PRO A 63 6.49 -6.02 -19.85
C PRO A 63 4.96 -5.87 -19.79
N LYS A 64 4.40 -5.74 -18.58
CA LYS A 64 2.95 -5.58 -18.37
C LYS A 64 2.66 -4.29 -17.63
N SER A 65 1.64 -3.58 -18.10
CA SER A 65 1.09 -2.42 -17.42
C SER A 65 0.41 -2.82 -16.10
N PRO A 66 0.38 -1.94 -15.08
CA PRO A 66 -0.41 -2.13 -13.86
C PRO A 66 -1.89 -2.50 -14.10
N ARG A 67 -2.43 -2.19 -15.29
CA ARG A 67 -3.75 -2.65 -15.76
C ARG A 67 -3.96 -4.16 -15.63
N ALA A 68 -2.92 -4.98 -15.78
CA ALA A 68 -3.02 -6.43 -15.58
C ALA A 68 -3.37 -6.79 -14.12
N MET A 69 -2.91 -6.00 -13.15
CA MET A 69 -3.30 -6.16 -11.75
C MET A 69 -4.77 -5.81 -11.51
N GLU A 70 -5.33 -4.81 -12.21
CA GLU A 70 -6.78 -4.53 -12.12
C GLU A 70 -7.63 -5.76 -12.46
N MET A 71 -7.20 -6.57 -13.44
CA MET A 71 -7.91 -7.79 -13.82
C MET A 71 -7.90 -8.83 -12.69
N ILE A 72 -6.79 -8.97 -11.98
CA ILE A 72 -6.68 -9.86 -10.81
C ILE A 72 -7.58 -9.34 -9.67
N LEU A 73 -7.52 -8.04 -9.39
CA LEU A 73 -8.36 -7.40 -8.36
C LEU A 73 -9.85 -7.56 -8.66
N ASN A 74 -10.27 -7.46 -9.93
CA ASN A 74 -11.65 -7.70 -10.32
C ASN A 74 -12.14 -9.09 -9.89
N VAL A 75 -11.30 -10.13 -10.02
CA VAL A 75 -11.66 -11.49 -9.58
C VAL A 75 -11.76 -11.59 -8.06
N LEU A 76 -10.86 -10.93 -7.32
CA LEU A 76 -10.95 -10.85 -5.86
C LEU A 76 -12.24 -10.14 -5.41
N HIS A 77 -12.68 -9.12 -6.14
CA HIS A 77 -13.92 -8.40 -5.85
C HIS A 77 -15.16 -9.32 -5.96
N LEU A 78 -15.14 -10.28 -6.90
CA LEU A 78 -16.25 -11.22 -7.12
C LEU A 78 -16.46 -12.19 -5.94
N GLN A 79 -15.49 -12.34 -5.03
CA GLN A 79 -15.60 -13.18 -3.84
C GLN A 79 -16.52 -12.59 -2.75
N ARG A 80 -17.41 -11.67 -3.13
CA ARG A 80 -18.35 -11.02 -2.23
C ARG A 80 -19.45 -11.98 -1.77
N ARG A 81 -19.25 -12.59 -0.61
CA ARG A 81 -20.28 -13.35 0.10
C ARG A 81 -20.78 -12.57 1.32
N ASP A 82 -21.85 -11.80 1.14
CA ASP A 82 -22.51 -11.07 2.25
C ASP A 82 -23.35 -12.01 3.15
N GLY A 83 -23.71 -13.20 2.66
CA GLY A 83 -24.51 -14.21 3.38
C GLY A 83 -25.97 -13.82 3.56
N ASN A 84 -26.83 -14.80 3.84
CA ASN A 84 -28.21 -14.56 4.27
C ASN A 84 -28.29 -14.31 5.79
N PHE A 85 -29.50 -14.08 6.33
CA PHE A 85 -29.68 -13.77 7.76
C PHE A 85 -29.08 -14.86 8.67
N VAL A 86 -29.29 -16.13 8.32
CA VAL A 86 -28.74 -17.28 9.05
C VAL A 86 -27.21 -17.29 8.99
N ASP A 87 -26.64 -17.08 7.80
CA ASP A 87 -25.18 -17.03 7.65
C ASP A 87 -24.58 -15.93 8.53
N LYS A 88 -25.21 -14.74 8.56
CA LYS A 88 -24.68 -13.59 9.29
C LYS A 88 -24.79 -13.70 10.81
N TYR A 89 -25.92 -14.18 11.32
CA TYR A 89 -26.22 -14.12 12.75
C TYR A 89 -26.10 -15.47 13.47
N TRP A 90 -26.14 -16.60 12.74
CA TRP A 90 -26.10 -17.96 13.33
C TRP A 90 -24.79 -18.66 12.99
N LYS A 91 -24.30 -18.51 11.75
CA LYS A 91 -22.98 -19.05 11.34
C LYS A 91 -21.83 -18.06 11.49
N GLY A 92 -22.13 -16.77 11.68
CA GLY A 92 -21.11 -15.72 11.83
C GLY A 92 -20.29 -15.44 10.58
N VAL A 93 -20.79 -15.80 9.39
CA VAL A 93 -20.07 -15.65 8.11
C VAL A 93 -19.67 -14.20 7.89
N LEU A 94 -18.40 -14.00 7.59
CA LEU A 94 -17.81 -12.71 7.27
C LEU A 94 -17.48 -12.64 5.77
N ARG A 95 -17.47 -11.44 5.21
CA ARG A 95 -16.95 -11.24 3.86
C ARG A 95 -15.45 -11.56 3.89
N PRO A 96 -14.92 -12.34 2.94
CA PRO A 96 -13.50 -12.59 2.87
C PRO A 96 -12.76 -11.27 2.60
N TRP A 97 -11.54 -11.20 3.11
CA TRP A 97 -10.61 -10.13 2.80
C TRP A 97 -9.27 -10.74 2.38
N PHE A 98 -8.45 -9.92 1.75
CA PHE A 98 -7.17 -10.32 1.19
C PHE A 98 -6.11 -9.34 1.66
N SER A 99 -4.86 -9.80 1.73
CA SER A 99 -3.71 -8.95 2.01
C SER A 99 -2.77 -8.97 0.81
N LEU A 100 -2.49 -7.79 0.27
CA LEU A 100 -1.43 -7.58 -0.71
C LEU A 100 -0.24 -7.01 0.06
N GLU A 101 0.91 -7.68 0.03
CA GLU A 101 2.04 -7.31 0.88
C GLU A 101 3.34 -7.22 0.08
N VAL A 102 4.16 -6.26 0.47
CA VAL A 102 5.55 -6.14 0.06
C VAL A 102 6.37 -6.07 1.34
N ALA A 103 7.30 -7.00 1.52
CA ALA A 103 8.20 -6.97 2.67
C ALA A 103 9.64 -7.00 2.18
N SER A 104 10.49 -6.20 2.83
CA SER A 104 11.93 -6.23 2.63
C SER A 104 12.64 -6.73 3.88
N PHE A 105 13.59 -7.64 3.68
CA PHE A 105 14.46 -8.19 4.71
C PHE A 105 15.91 -7.90 4.32
N GLY A 106 16.53 -6.92 4.98
CA GLY A 106 17.91 -6.53 4.69
C GLY A 106 18.18 -6.16 3.23
N GLY A 107 17.21 -5.54 2.57
CA GLY A 107 17.31 -5.10 1.16
C GLY A 107 16.70 -6.09 0.15
N GLN A 108 16.39 -7.32 0.57
CA GLN A 108 15.73 -8.29 -0.31
C GLN A 108 14.23 -8.09 -0.29
N ILE A 109 13.64 -7.75 -1.43
CA ILE A 109 12.22 -7.41 -1.56
C ILE A 109 11.43 -8.66 -1.98
N HIS A 110 10.38 -8.95 -1.24
CA HIS A 110 9.47 -10.07 -1.47
C HIS A 110 8.04 -9.57 -1.58
N PHE A 111 7.28 -10.15 -2.51
CA PHE A 111 5.87 -9.84 -2.71
C PHE A 111 5.03 -11.01 -2.25
N TYR A 112 4.00 -10.73 -1.45
CA TYR A 112 3.12 -11.74 -0.90
C TYR A 112 1.65 -11.45 -1.16
N LEU A 113 0.89 -12.54 -1.28
CA LEU A 113 -0.56 -12.53 -1.24
C LEU A 113 -1.03 -13.44 -0.11
N TYR A 114 -1.79 -12.87 0.83
CA TYR A 114 -2.45 -13.63 1.88
C TYR A 114 -3.94 -13.76 1.57
N ILE A 115 -4.37 -14.99 1.28
CA ILE A 115 -5.71 -15.28 0.77
C ILE A 115 -6.34 -16.48 1.50
N PRO A 116 -7.68 -16.56 1.59
CA PRO A 116 -8.36 -17.75 2.05
C PRO A 116 -8.03 -18.95 1.15
N LYS A 117 -7.67 -20.09 1.75
CA LYS A 117 -7.21 -21.28 1.04
C LYS A 117 -8.24 -21.82 0.03
N GLY A 118 -9.53 -21.65 0.31
CA GLY A 118 -10.63 -22.07 -0.57
C GLY A 118 -10.64 -21.41 -1.95
N ILE A 119 -10.03 -20.23 -2.10
CA ILE A 119 -9.95 -19.52 -3.40
C ILE A 119 -8.55 -19.55 -4.01
N LYS A 120 -7.59 -20.24 -3.38
CA LYS A 120 -6.17 -20.27 -3.79
C LYS A 120 -6.01 -20.59 -5.28
N LYS A 121 -6.58 -21.70 -5.73
CA LYS A 121 -6.50 -22.14 -7.13
C LYS A 121 -7.05 -21.12 -8.13
N LEU A 122 -8.11 -20.41 -7.75
CA LEU A 122 -8.72 -19.38 -8.60
C LEU A 122 -7.76 -18.19 -8.75
N VAL A 123 -7.15 -17.74 -7.64
CA VAL A 123 -6.20 -16.63 -7.64
C VAL A 123 -4.94 -16.99 -8.42
N GLU A 124 -4.37 -18.17 -8.19
CA GLU A 124 -3.21 -18.68 -8.94
C GLU A 124 -3.47 -18.70 -10.44
N SER A 125 -4.60 -19.29 -10.86
CA SER A 125 -4.97 -19.35 -12.28
C SER A 125 -5.08 -17.97 -12.92
N GLN A 126 -5.56 -16.96 -12.18
CA GLN A 126 -5.69 -15.60 -12.70
C GLN A 126 -4.37 -14.86 -12.76
N ILE A 127 -3.48 -15.08 -11.80
CA ILE A 127 -2.12 -14.55 -11.83
C ILE A 127 -1.38 -15.13 -13.03
N TYR A 128 -1.38 -16.46 -13.22
CA TYR A 128 -0.73 -17.10 -14.38
C TYR A 128 -1.33 -16.65 -15.71
N ALA A 129 -2.63 -16.36 -15.77
CA ALA A 129 -3.27 -15.85 -16.98
C ALA A 129 -2.77 -14.44 -17.38
N GLN A 130 -2.47 -13.58 -16.39
CA GLN A 130 -1.96 -12.23 -16.63
C GLN A 130 -0.42 -12.19 -16.74
N TYR A 131 0.25 -13.05 -15.98
CA TYR A 131 1.69 -13.15 -15.81
C TYR A 131 2.14 -14.62 -15.89
N PRO A 132 2.29 -15.17 -17.11
CA PRO A 132 2.62 -16.59 -17.30
C PRO A 132 4.00 -16.99 -16.72
N ASP A 133 4.94 -16.05 -16.68
CA ASP A 133 6.33 -16.29 -16.33
C ASP A 133 6.64 -16.10 -14.83
N ILE A 134 5.62 -15.80 -14.01
CA ILE A 134 5.77 -15.65 -12.56
C ILE A 134 5.70 -17.02 -11.90
N GLU A 135 6.53 -17.25 -10.88
CA GLU A 135 6.44 -18.43 -10.03
C GLU A 135 5.71 -18.08 -8.73
N LEU A 136 4.70 -18.89 -8.37
CA LEU A 136 3.98 -18.77 -7.09
C LEU A 136 4.39 -19.90 -6.16
N GLU A 137 4.98 -19.53 -5.02
CA GLU A 137 5.38 -20.47 -3.98
C GLU A 137 4.51 -20.29 -2.73
N GLN A 138 4.00 -21.38 -2.17
CA GLN A 138 3.33 -21.31 -0.87
C GLN A 138 4.38 -21.33 0.24
N VAL A 139 4.42 -20.28 1.04
CA VAL A 139 5.42 -20.10 2.10
C VAL A 139 4.75 -19.97 3.47
N ASP A 140 5.56 -20.10 4.52
CA ASP A 140 5.13 -19.79 5.88
C ASP A 140 5.02 -18.27 6.07
N ASP A 141 4.15 -17.85 6.99
CA ASP A 141 3.93 -16.44 7.28
C ASP A 141 5.17 -15.81 7.94
N TYR A 142 5.83 -14.89 7.23
CA TYR A 142 7.03 -14.20 7.69
C TYR A 142 6.83 -13.47 9.02
N THR A 143 5.60 -13.03 9.32
CA THR A 143 5.32 -12.34 10.60
C THR A 143 5.46 -13.27 11.80
N LEU A 144 5.27 -14.58 11.62
CA LEU A 144 5.42 -15.58 12.67
C LEU A 144 6.87 -15.79 13.07
N ALA A 145 7.82 -15.63 12.13
CA ALA A 145 9.25 -15.71 12.43
C ALA A 145 9.64 -14.63 13.46
N VAL A 146 9.20 -13.39 13.25
CA VAL A 146 9.40 -12.30 14.21
C VAL A 146 8.57 -12.49 15.48
N ALA A 147 7.34 -13.02 15.36
CA ALA A 147 6.48 -13.23 16.52
C ALA A 147 7.02 -14.32 17.48
N ARG A 148 7.80 -15.28 16.97
CA ARG A 148 8.43 -16.36 17.74
C ARG A 148 9.88 -16.06 18.14
N GLY A 149 10.55 -15.15 17.43
CA GLY A 149 11.92 -14.74 17.70
C GLY A 149 12.10 -13.85 18.94
N ASP A 150 13.33 -13.39 19.15
CA ASP A 150 13.67 -12.50 20.25
C ASP A 150 13.12 -11.08 20.00
N LYS A 151 12.03 -10.76 20.70
CA LYS A 151 11.39 -9.45 20.65
C LYS A 151 12.11 -8.40 21.49
N GLU A 152 12.95 -8.80 22.44
CA GLU A 152 13.58 -7.86 23.35
C GLU A 152 14.64 -7.04 22.64
N ASN A 153 15.30 -7.57 21.62
CA ASN A 153 16.31 -6.84 20.86
C ASN A 153 15.78 -6.09 19.62
N LEU A 154 14.47 -6.17 19.34
CA LEU A 154 13.86 -5.54 18.17
C LEU A 154 13.08 -4.28 18.56
N LYS A 155 13.31 -3.19 17.82
CA LYS A 155 12.45 -2.01 17.85
C LYS A 155 11.42 -2.11 16.73
N PHE A 156 10.19 -1.73 17.05
CA PHE A 156 9.06 -1.80 16.14
C PHE A 156 8.43 -0.43 15.99
N TYR A 157 8.37 0.06 14.76
CA TYR A 157 7.53 1.19 14.39
C TYR A 157 6.45 0.73 13.43
N ALA A 158 5.25 1.29 13.56
CA ALA A 158 4.24 1.13 12.53
C ALA A 158 3.32 2.34 12.45
N GLY A 159 2.69 2.49 11.30
CA GLY A 159 1.67 3.50 11.02
C GLY A 159 0.66 2.97 10.01
N GLU A 160 -0.52 3.57 10.03
CA GLU A 160 -1.56 3.35 9.03
C GLU A 160 -1.73 4.60 8.18
N TYR A 161 -2.34 4.47 7.02
CA TYR A 161 -2.69 5.60 6.16
C TYR A 161 -4.20 5.66 5.96
N ILE A 162 -4.73 6.88 5.90
CA ILE A 162 -6.10 7.19 5.47
C ILE A 162 -6.05 8.20 4.32
N LEU A 163 -7.18 8.35 3.62
CA LEU A 163 -7.35 9.43 2.65
C LEU A 163 -7.53 10.79 3.32
N GLU A 164 -7.05 11.85 2.67
CA GLU A 164 -7.19 13.24 3.11
C GLU A 164 -8.58 13.80 2.78
N LYS A 165 -9.13 13.43 1.62
CA LYS A 165 -10.46 13.79 1.14
C LYS A 165 -11.40 12.58 1.17
N GLU A 166 -12.67 12.80 0.86
CA GLU A 166 -13.70 11.77 0.76
C GLU A 166 -13.33 10.69 -0.27
N ASP A 167 -13.81 9.45 -0.06
CA ASP A 167 -13.56 8.25 -0.88
C ASP A 167 -13.88 8.43 -2.38
N ALA A 168 -14.71 9.41 -2.75
CA ALA A 168 -15.03 9.71 -4.13
C ALA A 168 -13.87 10.33 -4.92
N TYR A 169 -12.97 11.06 -4.25
CA TYR A 169 -11.77 11.61 -4.88
C TYR A 169 -10.71 10.50 -4.99
N PRO A 170 -10.21 10.21 -6.19
CA PRO A 170 -9.15 9.22 -6.35
C PRO A 170 -7.78 9.76 -5.90
N ILE A 171 -6.86 8.88 -5.54
CA ILE A 171 -5.42 9.20 -5.52
C ILE A 171 -4.89 9.37 -6.96
N ARG A 172 -3.65 9.85 -7.10
CA ARG A 172 -2.97 9.80 -8.40
C ARG A 172 -2.76 8.36 -8.81
N THR A 173 -3.20 8.00 -10.01
CA THR A 173 -3.17 6.60 -10.50
C THR A 173 -2.13 6.38 -11.58
N TYR A 174 -1.88 5.11 -11.91
CA TYR A 174 -0.92 4.70 -12.94
C TYR A 174 -1.25 5.31 -14.33
N ILE A 175 -2.51 5.66 -14.60
CA ILE A 175 -2.93 6.35 -15.83
C ILE A 175 -2.37 7.78 -15.84
N ASP A 176 -2.39 8.47 -14.70
CA ASP A 176 -1.85 9.82 -14.54
C ASP A 176 -0.30 9.84 -14.59
N TYR A 177 0.33 8.66 -14.58
CA TYR A 177 1.76 8.43 -14.80
C TYR A 177 2.08 7.89 -16.21
N GLY A 178 1.07 7.70 -17.07
CA GLY A 178 1.25 7.19 -18.43
C GLY A 178 1.67 5.72 -18.51
N LEU A 179 1.46 4.94 -17.44
CA LEU A 179 1.82 3.52 -17.39
C LEU A 179 0.82 2.60 -18.11
N ASP A 180 -0.33 3.15 -18.52
CA ASP A 180 -1.31 2.49 -19.38
C ASP A 180 -0.85 2.44 -20.84
N ASN A 181 -0.11 3.47 -21.29
CA ASN A 181 0.37 3.57 -22.65
C ASN A 181 1.71 2.85 -22.84
N LEU A 182 1.65 1.62 -23.35
CA LEU A 182 2.84 0.83 -23.65
C LEU A 182 3.74 1.48 -24.72
N ALA A 183 3.20 2.35 -25.59
CA ALA A 183 3.94 3.02 -26.66
C ALA A 183 4.70 4.28 -26.21
N ALA A 184 4.44 4.80 -25.00
CA ALA A 184 5.21 5.93 -24.47
C ALA A 184 6.66 5.51 -24.21
N GLU A 185 7.59 6.43 -24.47
CA GLU A 185 9.02 6.23 -24.23
C GLU A 185 9.27 5.83 -22.77
N GLU A 186 10.14 4.83 -22.54
CA GLU A 186 10.42 4.31 -21.20
C GLU A 186 10.96 5.39 -20.26
N GLU A 187 11.65 6.41 -20.79
CA GLU A 187 12.17 7.55 -20.02
C GLU A 187 11.07 8.43 -19.42
N GLN A 188 9.88 8.45 -20.01
CA GLN A 188 8.75 9.25 -19.53
C GLN A 188 7.88 8.49 -18.51
N LYS A 189 8.07 7.17 -18.39
CA LYS A 189 7.32 6.31 -17.48
C LYS A 189 7.96 6.33 -16.10
N THR A 190 7.46 7.19 -15.22
CA THR A 190 7.84 7.18 -13.80
C THR A 190 6.84 6.33 -13.02
N ASP A 191 7.27 5.12 -12.61
CA ASP A 191 6.45 4.28 -11.75
C ASP A 191 6.47 4.79 -10.31
N PRO A 192 5.31 5.12 -9.71
CA PRO A 192 5.28 5.56 -8.33
C PRO A 192 5.85 4.48 -7.39
N MET A 193 5.60 3.18 -7.56
CA MET A 193 6.12 2.17 -6.62
C MET A 193 7.66 2.18 -6.47
N THR A 194 8.38 2.70 -7.46
CA THR A 194 9.85 2.83 -7.45
C THR A 194 10.39 3.43 -6.15
N SER A 195 9.82 4.53 -5.65
CA SER A 195 10.36 5.21 -4.45
C SER A 195 10.32 4.33 -3.20
N LEU A 196 9.23 3.56 -3.04
CA LEU A 196 9.09 2.62 -1.93
C LEU A 196 10.01 1.42 -2.10
N LEU A 197 10.13 0.90 -3.32
CA LEU A 197 10.98 -0.26 -3.63
C LEU A 197 12.47 0.08 -3.49
N GLU A 198 12.92 1.26 -3.92
CA GLU A 198 14.30 1.73 -3.72
C GLU A 198 14.62 1.88 -2.23
N LEU A 199 13.70 2.47 -1.45
CA LEU A 199 13.83 2.54 0.00
C LEU A 199 13.98 1.15 0.62
N MET A 200 13.09 0.23 0.23
CA MET A 200 13.11 -1.16 0.68
C MET A 200 14.38 -1.91 0.26
N GLY A 201 14.93 -1.64 -0.92
CA GLY A 201 16.17 -2.23 -1.41
C GLY A 201 17.44 -1.67 -0.74
N SER A 202 17.36 -0.45 -0.20
CA SER A 202 18.48 0.21 0.51
C SER A 202 18.66 -0.22 1.97
N LEU A 203 17.78 -1.07 2.49
CA LEU A 203 17.82 -1.53 3.88
C LEU A 203 19.08 -2.35 4.18
N LYS A 204 19.63 -2.17 5.39
CA LYS A 204 20.79 -2.95 5.86
C LYS A 204 20.34 -4.28 6.47
N ALA A 205 21.25 -5.24 6.52
CA ALA A 205 21.04 -6.48 7.27
C ALA A 205 20.57 -6.17 8.71
N GLY A 206 19.54 -6.86 9.19
CA GLY A 206 18.91 -6.59 10.49
C GLY A 206 17.77 -5.56 10.45
N GLU A 207 17.53 -4.88 9.33
CA GLU A 207 16.38 -4.01 9.10
C GLU A 207 15.32 -4.69 8.23
N GLN A 208 14.05 -4.37 8.50
CA GLN A 208 12.91 -4.86 7.75
C GLN A 208 11.87 -3.76 7.59
N ILE A 209 11.27 -3.66 6.40
CA ILE A 209 10.06 -2.85 6.17
C ILE A 209 8.98 -3.78 5.65
N TRP A 210 7.80 -3.72 6.25
CA TRP A 210 6.61 -4.42 5.78
C TRP A 210 5.58 -3.40 5.34
N PHE A 211 5.08 -3.54 4.12
CA PHE A 211 4.02 -2.73 3.56
C PHE A 211 2.84 -3.65 3.26
N GLN A 212 1.69 -3.34 3.84
CA GLN A 212 0.54 -4.22 3.82
C GLN A 212 -0.73 -3.47 3.46
N ILE A 213 -1.43 -3.98 2.45
CA ILE A 213 -2.68 -3.45 1.94
C ILE A 213 -3.75 -4.53 2.15
N LEU A 214 -4.62 -4.30 3.13
CA LEU A 214 -5.76 -5.17 3.37
C LEU A 214 -6.96 -4.67 2.57
N ILE A 215 -7.57 -5.56 1.79
CA ILE A 215 -8.70 -5.23 0.92
C ILE A 215 -9.89 -6.17 1.18
N ARG A 216 -11.10 -5.61 1.11
CA ARG A 216 -12.36 -6.36 1.18
C ARG A 216 -13.36 -5.72 0.22
N SER A 217 -14.04 -6.51 -0.61
CA SER A 217 -15.05 -5.98 -1.54
C SER A 217 -16.06 -5.08 -0.80
N THR A 218 -16.23 -3.85 -1.31
CA THR A 218 -17.10 -2.84 -0.69
C THR A 218 -18.54 -2.90 -1.23
N LYS A 219 -19.42 -2.11 -0.62
CA LYS A 219 -20.81 -1.91 -1.07
C LYS A 219 -20.91 -0.65 -1.92
N THR A 220 -22.03 -0.44 -2.60
CA THR A 220 -22.21 0.67 -3.56
C THR A 220 -22.33 2.07 -2.93
N LYS A 221 -22.39 2.19 -1.60
CA LYS A 221 -22.64 3.47 -0.91
C LYS A 221 -21.67 4.59 -1.28
N TRP A 222 -20.39 4.29 -1.47
CA TRP A 222 -19.38 5.29 -1.85
C TRP A 222 -19.60 5.78 -3.29
N LYS A 223 -20.08 4.92 -4.20
CA LYS A 223 -20.44 5.30 -5.57
C LYS A 223 -21.61 6.27 -5.57
N ASP A 224 -22.63 6.01 -4.75
CA ASP A 224 -23.79 6.91 -4.60
C ASP A 224 -23.37 8.28 -4.04
N ALA A 225 -22.41 8.30 -3.10
CA ALA A 225 -21.84 9.53 -2.57
C ALA A 225 -21.06 10.31 -3.65
N GLY A 226 -20.24 9.61 -4.44
CA GLY A 226 -19.50 10.23 -5.55
C GLY A 226 -20.42 10.76 -6.65
N ALA A 227 -21.49 10.04 -7.02
CA ALA A 227 -22.48 10.52 -7.98
C ALA A 227 -23.18 11.81 -7.52
N LYS A 228 -23.53 11.90 -6.22
CA LYS A 228 -24.07 13.14 -5.63
C LYS A 228 -23.07 14.27 -5.62
N LEU A 229 -21.78 13.96 -5.45
CA LEU A 229 -20.71 14.95 -5.49
C LEU A 229 -20.52 15.51 -6.91
N VAL A 230 -20.55 14.65 -7.94
CA VAL A 230 -20.55 15.07 -9.35
C VAL A 230 -21.76 15.95 -9.65
N GLU A 231 -22.97 15.54 -9.25
CA GLU A 231 -24.19 16.33 -9.44
C GLU A 231 -24.10 17.70 -8.76
N LYS A 232 -23.50 17.76 -7.55
CA LYS A 232 -23.29 19.01 -6.81
C LYS A 232 -22.30 19.93 -7.51
N MET A 233 -21.22 19.40 -8.08
CA MET A 233 -20.25 20.18 -8.86
C MET A 233 -20.92 20.79 -10.10
N MET A 234 -21.67 19.99 -10.86
CA MET A 234 -22.38 20.47 -12.05
C MET A 234 -23.47 21.52 -11.74
N LYS A 235 -24.20 21.38 -10.62
CA LYS A 235 -25.26 22.32 -10.22
C LYS A 235 -24.76 23.63 -9.63
N ARG A 236 -23.55 23.65 -9.05
CA ARG A 236 -22.97 24.90 -8.52
C ARG A 236 -22.77 25.91 -9.65
N ASP A 237 -22.27 25.43 -10.78
CA ASP A 237 -21.96 26.27 -11.93
C ASP A 237 -23.25 26.80 -12.60
N GLN A 238 -24.34 26.04 -12.53
CA GLN A 238 -25.66 26.48 -13.03
C GLN A 238 -26.29 27.62 -12.21
N LYS A 239 -25.87 27.86 -10.96
CA LYS A 239 -26.43 28.92 -10.11
C LYS A 239 -25.73 30.27 -10.28
N GLU A 240 -24.59 30.31 -10.94
CA GLU A 240 -23.92 31.56 -11.32
C GLU A 240 -24.49 32.04 -12.68
N GLU A 241 -25.76 32.43 -12.67
CA GLU A 241 -26.47 33.00 -13.82
C GLU A 241 -26.02 34.45 -14.06
N ASP A 242 -25.24 34.68 -15.13
CA ASP A 242 -25.41 35.80 -16.09
C ASP A 242 -24.31 35.90 -17.18
N SER A 243 -23.46 34.88 -17.40
CA SER A 243 -22.58 34.88 -18.57
C SER A 243 -22.53 33.53 -19.27
N PHE A 244 -22.46 33.55 -20.60
CA PHE A 244 -22.19 32.35 -21.41
C PHE A 244 -20.90 31.62 -21.01
N SER A 245 -20.00 32.29 -20.26
CA SER A 245 -18.78 31.72 -19.69
C SER A 245 -18.99 30.94 -18.39
N SER A 246 -20.12 31.10 -17.67
CA SER A 246 -20.40 30.37 -16.41
C SER A 246 -21.06 29.01 -16.62
N LEU A 247 -21.42 28.65 -17.86
CA LEU A 247 -21.87 27.31 -18.25
C LEU A 247 -20.73 26.31 -18.51
N MET A 248 -19.48 26.75 -18.40
CA MET A 248 -18.30 25.93 -18.66
C MET A 248 -17.53 25.72 -17.36
N LEU A 249 -17.51 24.46 -16.88
CA LEU A 249 -16.55 24.02 -15.85
C LEU A 249 -15.15 24.52 -16.21
N SER A 250 -14.43 25.05 -15.22
CA SER A 250 -13.03 25.40 -15.42
C SER A 250 -12.23 24.15 -15.86
N PRO A 251 -11.13 24.30 -16.63
CA PRO A 251 -10.34 23.15 -17.06
C PRO A 251 -9.89 22.27 -15.89
N GLY A 252 -9.56 22.87 -14.74
CA GLY A 252 -9.18 22.14 -13.53
C GLY A 252 -10.34 21.35 -12.91
N GLU A 253 -11.54 21.93 -12.87
CA GLU A 253 -12.73 21.25 -12.33
C GLU A 253 -13.20 20.13 -13.23
N ARG A 254 -13.07 20.29 -14.56
CA ARG A 254 -13.37 19.23 -15.53
C ARG A 254 -12.48 18.01 -15.31
N ILE A 255 -11.17 18.22 -15.13
CA ILE A 255 -10.22 17.13 -14.84
C ILE A 255 -10.61 16.40 -13.54
N VAL A 256 -10.98 17.15 -12.49
CA VAL A 256 -11.41 16.55 -11.22
C VAL A 256 -12.71 15.77 -11.39
N LEU A 257 -13.69 16.31 -12.12
CA LEU A 257 -14.97 15.66 -12.38
C LEU A 257 -14.78 14.36 -13.15
N GLU A 258 -14.01 14.39 -14.25
CA GLU A 258 -13.68 13.20 -15.05
C GLU A 258 -12.95 12.14 -14.22
N ALA A 259 -12.02 12.55 -13.34
CA ALA A 259 -11.32 11.64 -12.45
C ALA A 259 -12.27 10.98 -11.44
N ILE A 260 -13.24 11.72 -10.89
CA ILE A 260 -14.24 11.18 -9.96
C ILE A 260 -15.20 10.23 -10.68
N GLU A 261 -15.68 10.59 -11.87
CA GLU A 261 -16.53 9.73 -12.69
C GLU A 261 -15.81 8.42 -13.05
N ARG A 262 -14.55 8.51 -13.47
CA ARG A 262 -13.69 7.34 -13.71
C ARG A 262 -13.57 6.51 -12.44
N ASN A 263 -13.32 7.14 -11.29
CA ASN A 263 -13.16 6.45 -10.01
C ASN A 263 -14.41 5.63 -9.64
N VAL A 264 -15.58 6.26 -9.61
CA VAL A 264 -16.84 5.60 -9.19
C VAL A 264 -17.32 4.54 -10.18
N SER A 265 -16.90 4.61 -11.44
CA SER A 265 -17.21 3.59 -12.45
C SER A 265 -16.57 2.23 -12.13
N LYS A 266 -15.40 2.22 -11.48
CA LYS A 266 -14.61 1.01 -11.19
C LYS A 266 -15.08 0.25 -9.94
N LEU A 267 -14.60 -0.99 -9.76
CA LEU A 267 -14.91 -1.78 -8.56
C LEU A 267 -14.12 -1.25 -7.37
N GLY A 268 -14.76 -1.21 -6.20
CA GLY A 268 -14.19 -0.62 -4.98
C GLY A 268 -13.91 -1.64 -3.89
N PHE A 269 -12.91 -1.37 -3.07
CA PHE A 269 -12.55 -2.17 -1.90
C PHE A 269 -12.48 -1.31 -0.65
N ASP A 270 -13.10 -1.76 0.42
CA ASP A 270 -12.77 -1.29 1.76
C ASP A 270 -11.29 -1.63 1.97
N THR A 271 -10.47 -0.62 2.20
CA THR A 271 -9.01 -0.73 2.20
C THR A 271 -8.44 -0.24 3.52
N CYS A 272 -7.39 -0.91 3.98
CA CYS A 272 -6.53 -0.48 5.09
C CYS A 272 -5.07 -0.67 4.67
N VAL A 273 -4.37 0.44 4.43
CA VAL A 273 -2.94 0.48 4.15
C VAL A 273 -2.18 0.75 5.42
N ARG A 274 -1.13 -0.03 5.67
CA ARG A 274 -0.22 0.17 6.80
C ARG A 274 1.20 -0.20 6.45
N VAL A 275 2.12 0.31 7.25
CA VAL A 275 3.55 0.07 7.12
C VAL A 275 4.13 -0.24 8.51
N ALA A 276 5.05 -1.18 8.56
CA ALA A 276 5.86 -1.47 9.72
C ALA A 276 7.34 -1.36 9.36
N TYR A 277 8.14 -0.84 10.28
CA TYR A 277 9.59 -0.83 10.21
C TYR A 277 10.12 -1.49 11.48
N LEU A 278 10.92 -2.53 11.28
CA LEU A 278 11.52 -3.32 12.33
C LEU A 278 13.03 -3.25 12.13
N ALA A 279 13.76 -3.07 13.22
CA ALA A 279 15.20 -3.19 13.20
C ALA A 279 15.71 -3.60 14.57
N GLU A 280 16.90 -4.18 14.61
CA GLU A 280 17.64 -4.34 15.85
C GLU A 280 17.82 -2.97 16.54
N LYS A 281 17.83 -2.96 17.87
CA LYS A 281 17.84 -1.74 18.69
C LYS A 281 18.89 -0.72 18.27
N ASP A 282 20.06 -1.19 17.87
CA ASP A 282 21.23 -0.40 17.51
C ASP A 282 21.20 0.09 16.05
N LEU A 283 20.50 -0.62 15.17
CA LEU A 283 20.33 -0.27 13.75
C LEU A 283 19.10 0.62 13.50
N PHE A 284 18.18 0.67 14.46
CA PHE A 284 16.90 1.35 14.29
C PHE A 284 17.05 2.85 14.01
N ASN A 285 16.71 3.24 12.78
CA ASN A 285 16.73 4.62 12.34
C ASN A 285 15.41 5.35 12.69
N ARG A 286 15.49 6.30 13.63
CA ARG A 286 14.33 7.12 14.04
C ARG A 286 13.77 8.02 12.94
N ALA A 287 14.53 8.32 11.88
CA ALA A 287 14.07 9.11 10.75
C ALA A 287 13.33 8.27 9.69
N MET A 288 13.50 6.94 9.70
CA MET A 288 12.89 6.02 8.73
C MET A 288 11.37 6.20 8.58
N PRO A 289 10.58 6.39 9.65
CA PRO A 289 9.15 6.71 9.53
C PRO A 289 8.81 7.92 8.63
N HIS A 290 9.68 8.94 8.60
CA HIS A 290 9.49 10.12 7.76
C HIS A 290 9.86 9.83 6.31
N VAL A 291 10.92 9.04 6.08
CA VAL A 291 11.32 8.59 4.74
C VAL A 291 10.22 7.75 4.10
N ILE A 292 9.65 6.80 4.85
CA ILE A 292 8.50 6.00 4.41
C ILE A 292 7.29 6.89 4.10
N THR A 293 7.03 7.91 4.93
CA THR A 293 5.94 8.86 4.67
C THR A 293 6.18 9.64 3.37
N GLY A 294 7.43 10.03 3.08
CA GLY A 294 7.82 10.67 1.83
C GLY A 294 7.63 9.76 0.60
N ALA A 295 7.93 8.46 0.71
CA ALA A 295 7.65 7.52 -0.37
C ALA A 295 6.14 7.45 -0.71
N MET A 296 5.26 7.62 0.28
CA MET A 296 3.81 7.61 0.06
C MET A 296 3.27 8.90 -0.57
N THR A 297 3.99 10.03 -0.55
CA THR A 297 3.46 11.30 -1.05
C THR A 297 3.33 11.36 -2.57
N GLN A 298 4.01 10.48 -3.31
CA GLN A 298 3.89 10.41 -4.76
C GLN A 298 2.45 10.15 -5.22
N TYR A 299 1.68 9.39 -4.45
CA TYR A 299 0.27 9.11 -4.77
C TYR A 299 -0.66 10.30 -4.50
N ASN A 300 -0.17 11.37 -3.88
CA ASN A 300 -0.96 12.53 -3.54
C ASN A 300 -1.08 13.47 -4.75
N ALA A 301 -2.28 14.00 -4.97
CA ALA A 301 -2.50 15.06 -5.95
C ALA A 301 -3.25 16.22 -5.30
N HIS A 302 -2.81 17.46 -5.57
CA HIS A 302 -3.38 18.68 -4.96
C HIS A 302 -4.90 18.79 -5.15
N ASN A 303 -5.37 18.55 -6.38
CA ASN A 303 -6.78 18.67 -6.73
C ASN A 303 -7.58 17.38 -6.44
N LEU A 304 -6.90 16.24 -6.27
CA LEU A 304 -7.52 14.95 -5.96
C LEU A 304 -7.19 14.52 -4.51
N ASN A 305 -7.09 13.22 -4.25
CA ASN A 305 -6.84 12.69 -2.92
C ASN A 305 -5.35 12.40 -2.66
N GLY A 306 -5.05 12.01 -1.42
CA GLY A 306 -3.72 11.65 -0.98
C GLY A 306 -3.75 10.88 0.33
N PHE A 307 -2.63 10.24 0.65
CA PHE A 307 -2.47 9.49 1.88
C PHE A 307 -1.96 10.36 3.02
N LYS A 308 -2.62 10.24 4.16
CA LYS A 308 -2.24 10.83 5.44
C LYS A 308 -2.00 9.75 6.49
N ARG A 309 -0.85 9.81 7.14
CA ARG A 309 -0.47 8.87 8.20
C ARG A 309 -1.30 9.09 9.48
N ILE A 310 -1.82 8.00 10.04
CA ILE A 310 -2.52 7.94 11.33
C ILE A 310 -2.03 6.74 12.16
N ASN A 311 -2.47 6.67 13.43
CA ASN A 311 -2.22 5.53 14.33
C ASN A 311 -0.74 5.12 14.42
N ALA A 312 0.17 6.10 14.30
CA ALA A 312 1.60 5.88 14.48
C ALA A 312 1.88 5.37 15.90
N THR A 313 2.76 4.38 16.01
CA THR A 313 3.14 3.82 17.31
C THR A 313 4.00 4.78 18.12
N ALA A 314 4.82 5.60 17.47
CA ALA A 314 5.63 6.64 18.09
C ALA A 314 4.83 7.94 18.38
N TYR A 315 5.37 8.77 19.29
CA TYR A 315 4.88 10.14 19.63
C TYR A 315 3.59 10.16 20.46
N VAL A 316 3.55 9.43 21.59
CA VAL A 316 2.43 9.47 22.54
C VAL A 316 2.64 10.55 23.61
N ASN A 317 1.60 11.35 23.90
CA ASN A 317 1.70 12.51 24.80
C ASN A 317 1.74 12.17 26.32
N TYR A 318 2.70 12.82 26.98
CA TYR A 318 2.88 13.24 28.39
C TYR A 318 2.81 12.27 29.58
N LEU A 319 1.97 11.23 29.62
CA LEU A 319 1.92 10.33 30.78
C LEU A 319 2.12 8.86 30.39
N LEU A 320 3.07 8.18 31.08
CA LEU A 320 3.45 6.78 30.83
C LEU A 320 3.79 6.51 29.37
N ARG A 321 4.57 7.41 28.76
CA ARG A 321 4.87 7.39 27.32
C ARG A 321 5.39 6.05 26.85
N GLU A 322 6.41 5.51 27.50
CA GLU A 322 7.04 4.24 27.12
C GLU A 322 6.07 3.06 27.21
N SER A 323 5.31 2.95 28.31
CA SER A 323 4.31 1.89 28.47
C SER A 323 3.21 1.97 27.41
N ARG A 324 2.80 3.19 27.03
CA ARG A 324 1.77 3.41 26.02
C ARG A 324 2.27 3.19 24.60
N GLU A 325 3.49 3.60 24.29
CA GLU A 325 4.17 3.29 23.02
C GLU A 325 4.30 1.77 22.87
N SER A 326 4.85 1.08 23.87
CA SER A 326 4.96 -0.39 23.85
C SER A 326 3.59 -1.09 23.71
N ALA A 327 2.56 -0.62 24.40
CA ALA A 327 1.20 -1.17 24.26
C ALA A 327 0.63 -0.97 22.84
N ARG A 328 0.89 0.19 22.21
CA ARG A 328 0.50 0.47 20.82
C ARG A 328 1.28 -0.38 19.83
N GLU A 329 2.58 -0.51 20.01
CA GLU A 329 3.45 -1.38 19.21
C GLU A 329 2.97 -2.83 19.27
N ARG A 330 2.76 -3.39 20.46
CA ARG A 330 2.22 -4.75 20.64
C ARG A 330 0.87 -4.94 19.94
N ARG A 331 -0.04 -3.96 20.08
CA ARG A 331 -1.36 -4.00 19.42
C ARG A 331 -1.24 -3.94 17.90
N MET A 332 -0.35 -3.08 17.39
CA MET A 332 -0.17 -2.90 15.96
C MET A 332 0.55 -4.10 15.33
N PHE A 333 1.54 -4.66 16.01
CA PHE A 333 2.22 -5.90 15.64
C PHE A 333 1.24 -7.09 15.60
N ALA A 334 0.41 -7.25 16.64
CA ALA A 334 -0.62 -8.28 16.67
C ALA A 334 -1.63 -8.11 15.53
N ALA A 335 -2.04 -6.87 15.24
CA ALA A 335 -2.92 -6.60 14.10
C ALA A 335 -2.26 -6.92 12.76
N TYR A 336 -0.95 -6.67 12.63
CA TYR A 336 -0.14 -7.01 11.46
C TYR A 336 -0.14 -8.53 11.21
N CYS A 337 0.25 -9.31 12.22
CA CYS A 337 0.29 -10.77 12.15
C CYS A 337 -1.10 -11.37 11.85
N GLN A 338 -2.14 -10.86 12.51
CA GLN A 338 -3.51 -11.36 12.34
C GLN A 338 -4.19 -10.79 11.09
N ARG A 339 -3.54 -9.90 10.34
CA ARG A 339 -4.13 -9.19 9.19
C ARG A 339 -5.49 -8.57 9.53
N ALA A 340 -5.58 -8.06 10.76
CA ALA A 340 -6.81 -7.53 11.34
C ALA A 340 -7.02 -6.06 10.94
N ALA A 341 -8.08 -5.80 10.18
CA ALA A 341 -8.56 -4.45 9.85
C ALA A 341 -10.10 -4.33 9.86
N PHE A 342 -10.77 -5.36 9.36
CA PHE A 342 -12.20 -5.31 9.05
C PHE A 342 -13.11 -5.86 10.14
N TYR A 343 -12.58 -6.75 10.98
CA TYR A 343 -13.33 -7.55 11.95
C TYR A 343 -12.56 -7.65 13.27
N ILE A 344 -13.32 -7.87 14.34
CA ILE A 344 -12.88 -8.10 15.72
C ILE A 344 -12.15 -9.48 15.78
N PRO A 345 -11.10 -9.76 16.61
CA PRO A 345 -10.87 -9.38 18.03
C PRO A 345 -10.01 -8.14 18.32
N VAL A 346 -9.21 -7.65 17.38
CA VAL A 346 -8.31 -6.52 17.70
C VAL A 346 -9.13 -5.22 17.71
N SER A 347 -9.42 -4.77 18.93
CA SER A 347 -10.19 -3.59 19.31
C SER A 347 -9.91 -2.36 18.43
N TYR A 348 -10.97 -1.57 18.21
CA TYR A 348 -11.14 -0.44 17.31
C TYR A 348 -11.32 -0.84 15.85
N SER A 349 -12.56 -0.69 15.35
CA SER A 349 -12.85 -0.60 13.92
C SER A 349 -11.85 0.39 13.31
N ARG A 350 -10.79 -0.13 12.68
CA ARG A 350 -9.79 0.71 12.02
C ARG A 350 -10.53 1.53 10.97
N LYS A 351 -10.07 2.76 10.76
CA LYS A 351 -10.66 3.60 9.72
C LYS A 351 -10.28 3.00 8.38
N THR A 352 -11.26 2.40 7.72
CA THR A 352 -11.15 1.98 6.32
C THR A 352 -11.72 3.06 5.44
N TYR A 353 -11.20 3.13 4.22
CA TYR A 353 -11.65 4.00 3.13
C TYR A 353 -11.76 3.14 1.88
N VAL A 354 -12.40 3.66 0.85
CA VAL A 354 -12.52 2.93 -0.41
C VAL A 354 -11.37 3.33 -1.34
N LEU A 355 -10.70 2.33 -1.89
CA LEU A 355 -9.88 2.46 -3.10
C LEU A 355 -10.47 1.59 -4.19
N ASN A 356 -10.45 2.08 -5.42
CA ASN A 356 -10.89 1.31 -6.57
C ASN A 356 -9.76 0.37 -7.08
N THR A 357 -10.05 -0.41 -8.12
CA THR A 357 -9.09 -1.31 -8.74
C THR A 357 -7.89 -0.59 -9.36
N GLU A 358 -8.08 0.58 -9.97
CA GLU A 358 -7.03 1.41 -10.58
C GLU A 358 -6.05 1.93 -9.52
N GLU A 359 -6.58 2.47 -8.42
CA GLU A 359 -5.81 3.00 -7.29
C GLU A 359 -5.04 1.89 -6.60
N LEU A 360 -5.68 0.75 -6.34
CA LEU A 360 -5.03 -0.43 -5.77
C LEU A 360 -3.93 -0.98 -6.69
N ALA A 361 -4.20 -1.07 -7.99
CA ALA A 361 -3.20 -1.47 -8.98
C ALA A 361 -2.06 -0.45 -9.11
N THR A 362 -2.23 0.79 -8.67
CA THR A 362 -1.16 1.81 -8.68
C THR A 362 -0.23 1.67 -7.47
N ILE A 363 -0.76 1.26 -6.32
CA ILE A 363 0.01 1.10 -5.07
C ILE A 363 0.55 -0.32 -4.89
N TYR A 364 0.04 -1.28 -5.68
CA TYR A 364 0.47 -2.66 -5.69
C TYR A 364 0.33 -3.24 -7.10
N HIS A 365 1.45 -3.28 -7.82
CA HIS A 365 1.61 -4.01 -9.07
C HIS A 365 3.02 -4.58 -9.14
N PHE A 366 3.25 -5.42 -10.15
CA PHE A 366 4.57 -6.00 -10.35
C PHE A 366 5.43 -5.00 -11.11
N PRO A 367 6.62 -4.67 -10.57
CA PRO A 367 7.45 -3.61 -11.13
C PRO A 367 7.87 -3.99 -12.55
N VAL A 368 7.72 -3.05 -13.48
CA VAL A 368 8.31 -3.15 -14.80
C VAL A 368 9.79 -2.79 -14.63
N PRO A 369 10.74 -3.69 -14.90
CA PRO A 369 12.13 -3.30 -14.86
C PRO A 369 12.32 -2.20 -15.90
N ARG A 370 12.98 -1.10 -15.49
CA ARG A 370 13.53 -0.17 -16.47
C ARG A 370 14.45 -1.01 -17.32
N ARG A 371 14.16 -1.12 -18.61
CA ARG A 371 15.19 -1.54 -19.55
C ARG A 371 16.33 -0.58 -19.26
N ALA A 372 17.48 -1.11 -18.85
CA ALA A 372 18.67 -0.29 -18.94
C ALA A 372 18.65 0.17 -20.38
N VAL A 373 18.43 1.47 -20.60
CA VAL A 373 18.78 2.06 -21.86
C VAL A 373 20.24 1.64 -21.96
N ARG A 374 20.51 0.63 -22.78
CA ARG A 374 21.81 0.52 -23.41
C ARG A 374 21.87 1.88 -24.02
N GLY A 375 22.54 2.81 -23.33
CA GLY A 375 23.00 4.01 -23.95
C GLY A 375 23.52 3.46 -25.26
N LYS A 376 22.97 3.94 -26.38
CA LYS A 376 23.83 3.99 -27.53
C LYS A 376 25.05 4.65 -26.94
N SER A 377 26.09 3.85 -26.69
CA SER A 377 27.42 4.37 -26.62
C SER A 377 27.43 5.13 -27.92
N VAL A 378 27.26 6.45 -27.82
CA VAL A 378 27.79 7.35 -28.79
C VAL A 378 29.25 6.97 -28.68
N VAL A 379 29.63 6.01 -29.51
CA VAL A 379 31.01 5.77 -29.84
C VAL A 379 31.35 7.12 -30.42
N ASN A 380 31.97 7.97 -29.58
CA ASN A 380 32.68 9.11 -30.09
C ASN A 380 33.73 8.49 -31.01
N GLU A 381 33.40 8.43 -32.31
CA GLU A 381 34.30 8.00 -33.37
C GLU A 381 35.53 8.91 -33.47
N ASP A 382 35.59 9.99 -32.67
CA ASP A 382 36.69 10.96 -32.66
C ASP A 382 37.93 10.61 -31.81
N TYR A 383 38.01 9.42 -31.21
CA TYR A 383 39.23 9.00 -30.48
C TYR A 383 40.04 7.87 -31.14
N SER A 384 39.69 7.44 -32.36
CA SER A 384 40.51 6.47 -33.11
C SER A 384 41.48 7.11 -34.13
N GLN A 385 41.32 8.39 -34.48
CA GLN A 385 42.22 9.05 -35.44
C GLN A 385 43.55 9.55 -34.85
N ASN A 386 43.67 9.69 -33.53
CA ASN A 386 44.91 10.19 -32.91
C ASN A 386 45.90 9.10 -32.45
N ILE A 387 45.49 7.83 -32.39
CA ILE A 387 46.41 6.74 -32.02
C ILE A 387 47.23 6.28 -33.23
N HIS A 388 46.68 6.35 -34.45
CA HIS A 388 47.44 6.07 -35.67
C HIS A 388 48.44 7.17 -36.03
N LEU A 389 48.21 8.42 -35.61
CA LEU A 389 49.15 9.52 -35.84
C LEU A 389 50.37 9.45 -34.90
N VAL A 390 50.17 9.04 -33.64
CA VAL A 390 51.26 8.93 -32.65
C VAL A 390 52.08 7.64 -32.84
N ALA A 391 51.47 6.54 -33.28
CA ALA A 391 52.19 5.33 -33.65
C ALA A 391 52.99 5.49 -34.97
N GLY A 392 52.49 6.28 -35.92
CA GLY A 392 53.19 6.61 -37.16
C GLY A 392 54.44 7.48 -36.95
N PHE A 393 54.40 8.41 -36.00
CA PHE A 393 55.55 9.25 -35.65
C PHE A 393 56.68 8.46 -34.96
N PHE A 394 56.34 7.44 -34.17
CA PHE A 394 57.34 6.60 -33.49
C PHE A 394 58.07 5.66 -34.46
N PHE A 395 57.39 5.14 -35.49
CA PHE A 395 58.03 4.30 -36.52
C PHE A 395 58.87 5.12 -37.52
N ALA A 396 58.48 6.35 -37.85
CA ALA A 396 59.27 7.22 -38.73
C ALA A 396 60.58 7.71 -38.08
N ALA A 397 60.58 7.96 -36.77
CA ALA A 397 61.78 8.38 -36.03
C ALA A 397 62.84 7.26 -35.90
N VAL A 398 62.41 6.00 -35.76
CA VAL A 398 63.33 4.85 -35.70
C VAL A 398 63.91 4.51 -37.09
N PHE A 399 63.14 4.70 -38.17
CA PHE A 399 63.64 4.46 -39.53
C PHE A 399 64.68 5.49 -39.98
N PHE A 400 64.54 6.76 -39.58
CA PHE A 400 65.56 7.80 -39.85
C PHE A 400 66.84 7.63 -39.03
N LEU A 401 66.76 7.10 -37.81
CA LEU A 401 67.93 6.81 -36.96
C LEU A 401 68.75 5.60 -37.45
N VAL A 402 68.10 4.61 -38.07
CA VAL A 402 68.81 3.44 -38.66
C VAL A 402 69.35 3.73 -40.06
N ALA A 403 68.66 4.56 -40.87
CA ALA A 403 69.15 4.97 -42.19
C ALA A 403 70.32 5.98 -42.13
N GLY A 404 70.44 6.76 -41.04
CA GLY A 404 71.54 7.72 -40.83
C GLY A 404 72.90 7.09 -40.50
N PHE A 405 72.96 5.80 -40.15
CA PHE A 405 74.20 5.10 -39.79
C PHE A 405 74.86 4.30 -40.93
N SER A 406 74.24 4.26 -42.12
CA SER A 406 74.78 3.53 -43.29
C SER A 406 75.66 4.38 -44.23
N GLY A 407 75.89 5.67 -43.91
CA GLY A 407 76.54 6.62 -44.83
C GLY A 407 77.99 6.99 -44.54
N ALA A 408 78.63 6.46 -43.49
CA ALA A 408 79.96 6.91 -43.08
C ALA A 408 80.88 5.76 -42.65
N SER A 409 81.43 5.01 -43.61
CA SER A 409 82.75 4.38 -43.47
C SER A 409 83.27 3.92 -44.82
N GLY A 410 84.49 4.35 -45.20
CA GLY A 410 85.24 3.68 -46.26
C GLY A 410 85.98 4.55 -47.28
N LYS A 411 86.72 5.59 -46.87
CA LYS A 411 87.99 5.97 -47.53
C LYS A 411 88.92 6.61 -46.51
N PHE A 412 89.92 5.86 -46.05
CA PHE A 412 91.22 6.39 -45.64
C PHE A 412 92.28 5.28 -45.83
N SER A 413 93.27 5.62 -46.66
CA SER A 413 94.58 4.99 -46.96
C SER A 413 94.66 3.48 -47.14
#